data_AF-A0A327TG83-F1
#
_entry.id   AF-A0A327TG83-F1
#
_cell.length_a   1.000
_cell.length_b   1.000
_cell.length_c   1.000
_cell.angle_alpha   90.00
_cell.angle_beta   90.00
_cell.angle_gamma   90.00
#
_symmetry.space_group_name_H-M   'P 1'
#
loop_
_entity.id
_entity.type
_entity.pdbx_description
1 polymer ?
#
loop_
_entity_poly.entity_id
_entity_poly.type
_entity_poly.pdbx_seq_one_letter_code
_entity_poly.pdbx_strand_id
1 'polypeptide(L)' 'MNRIPLLCPRCGRPQQIIHPDDPGHPVRVVHTDTGREECAPEAPDGPAPVEPLP' A
#
# COMPACT_ATOMS: atom_id res chain seq x y z
N MET A 1 9.58 12.10 20.36
CA MET A 1 9.76 10.65 20.12
C MET A 1 9.81 10.44 18.61
N ASN A 2 11.00 10.27 18.02
CA ASN A 2 11.10 10.02 16.58
C ASN A 2 10.65 8.57 16.32
N ARG A 3 9.38 8.39 15.91
CA ARG A 3 8.89 7.08 15.49
C ARG A 3 9.50 6.79 14.12
N ILE A 4 10.27 5.70 14.02
CA ILE A 4 10.73 5.19 12.73
C ILE A 4 9.49 4.77 11.94
N PRO A 5 9.27 5.29 10.72
CA PRO A 5 8.12 4.92 9.93
C PRO A 5 8.24 3.45 9.52
N LEU A 6 7.13 2.71 9.62
CA LEU A 6 7.03 1.38 9.01
C LEU A 6 6.96 1.57 7.50
N LEU A 7 7.78 0.82 6.76
CA LEU A 7 7.83 0.88 5.30
C LEU A 7 7.42 -0.47 4.73
N CYS A 8 6.61 -0.45 3.67
CA CYS A 8 6.21 -1.64 2.96
C CYS A 8 7.45 -2.27 2.28
N PRO A 9 7.79 -3.53 2.54
CA PRO A 9 8.98 -4.16 1.95
C PRO A 9 8.86 -4.37 0.43
N ARG A 10 7.67 -4.19 -0.16
CA ARG A 10 7.43 -4.36 -1.60
C ARG A 10 7.65 -3.08 -2.41
N CYS A 11 7.21 -1.93 -1.90
CA CYS A 11 7.22 -0.66 -2.63
C CYS A 11 7.94 0.48 -1.88
N GLY A 12 8.43 0.24 -0.66
CA GLY A 12 9.11 1.24 0.16
C GLY A 12 8.21 2.34 0.73
N ARG A 13 6.89 2.28 0.48
CA ARG A 13 5.95 3.32 0.92
C ARG A 13 5.62 3.20 2.41
N PRO A 14 5.31 4.32 3.11
CA PRO A 14 4.89 4.31 4.50
C PRO A 14 3.66 3.44 4.76
N GLN A 15 3.67 2.72 5.88
CA GLN A 15 2.58 1.91 6.40
C GLN A 15 2.19 2.34 7.81
N GLN A 16 0.95 2.01 8.18
CA GLN A 16 0.45 2.16 9.54
C GLN A 16 -0.21 0.86 10.02
N ILE A 17 -0.12 0.62 11.32
CA ILE A 17 -0.82 -0.48 11.99
C ILE A 17 -2.18 0.04 12.46
N ILE A 18 -3.24 -0.66 12.09
CA ILE A 18 -4.60 -0.42 12.54
C ILE A 18 -4.92 -1.42 13.65
N HIS A 19 -5.10 -0.89 14.86
CA HIS A 19 -5.62 -1.63 15.99
C HIS A 19 -7.13 -1.42 16.04
N PRO A 20 -7.95 -2.42 15.70
CA PRO A 20 -9.39 -2.32 15.89
C PRO A 20 -9.71 -2.25 17.39
N ASP A 21 -10.79 -1.55 17.73
CA ASP A 21 -11.26 -1.40 19.11
C ASP A 21 -11.85 -2.72 19.64
N ASP A 22 -12.41 -3.53 18.74
CA ASP A 22 -12.97 -4.84 19.05
C ASP A 22 -11.87 -5.93 19.03
N PRO A 23 -11.68 -6.68 20.13
CA PRO A 23 -10.62 -7.69 20.25
C PRO A 23 -10.85 -8.94 19.39
N GLY A 24 -12.04 -9.12 18.82
CA GLY A 24 -12.33 -10.16 17.84
C GLY A 24 -11.86 -9.82 16.42
N HIS A 25 -11.48 -8.57 16.16
CA HIS A 25 -10.95 -8.15 14.87
C HIS A 25 -9.42 -8.22 14.83
N PRO A 26 -8.83 -8.79 13.77
CA PRO A 26 -7.38 -8.87 13.65
C PRO A 26 -6.76 -7.47 13.45
N VAL A 27 -5.56 -7.30 13.98
CA VAL A 27 -4.71 -6.15 13.69
C VAL A 27 -4.34 -6.17 12.20
N ARG A 28 -4.43 -5.01 11.54
CA ARG A 28 -4.15 -4.88 10.09
C ARG A 28 -2.99 -3.92 9.86
N VAL A 29 -2.24 -4.14 8.77
CA VAL A 29 -1.17 -3.23 8.35
C VAL A 29 -1.51 -2.70 6.96
N VAL A 30 -1.74 -1.40 6.86
CA VAL A 30 -2.17 -0.75 5.63
C VAL A 30 -1.17 0.30 5.19
N HIS A 31 -1.13 0.60 3.90
CA HIS A 31 -0.41 1.78 3.41
C HIS A 31 -1.08 3.04 3.93
N THR A 32 -0.28 3.98 4.42
CA THR A 32 -0.79 5.23 5.02
C THR A 32 -1.50 6.10 3.98
N ASP A 33 -1.10 6.01 2.71
CA ASP A 33 -1.65 6.77 1.60
C ASP A 33 -2.99 6.20 1.09
N THR A 34 -3.06 4.88 0.89
CA THR A 34 -4.24 4.24 0.26
C THR A 34 -5.21 3.63 1.25
N GLY A 35 -4.80 3.42 2.51
CA GLY A 35 -5.58 2.66 3.50
C GLY A 35 -5.76 1.18 3.16
N ARG A 36 -5.02 0.65 2.18
CA ARG A 36 -5.10 -0.75 1.74
C ARG A 36 -3.91 -1.58 2.23
N GLU A 37 -4.18 -2.83 2.60
CA GLU A 37 -3.15 -3.82 2.95
C GLU A 37 -2.38 -4.28 1.71
N GLU A 38 -3.10 -4.43 0.59
CA GLU A 38 -2.52 -4.83 -0.67
C GLU A 38 -1.61 -3.74 -1.22
N CYS A 39 -0.37 -4.14 -1.48
CA CYS A 39 0.50 -3.40 -2.37
C CYS A 39 -0.03 -3.65 -3.78
N ALA A 40 -0.86 -2.74 -4.30
CA ALA A 40 -1.18 -2.75 -5.71
C ALA A 40 0.16 -2.70 -6.47
N PRO A 41 0.37 -3.52 -7.51
CA PRO A 41 1.41 -3.19 -8.46
C PRO A 41 1.04 -1.79 -8.92
N GLU A 42 1.95 -0.82 -8.73
CA GLU A 42 1.89 0.40 -9.51
C GLU A 42 1.73 -0.12 -10.93
N ALA A 43 0.58 0.17 -11.57
CA ALA A 43 0.46 -0.09 -12.99
C ALA A 43 1.74 0.51 -13.56
N PRO A 44 2.62 -0.30 -14.19
CA PRO A 44 3.87 0.24 -14.67
C PRO A 44 3.48 1.47 -15.45
N ASP A 45 4.09 2.61 -15.11
CA ASP A 45 4.05 3.83 -15.92
C ASP A 45 4.80 3.49 -17.23
N GLY A 46 4.25 2.53 -17.95
CA GLY A 46 4.61 2.09 -19.26
C GLY A 46 3.56 2.74 -20.14
N PRO A 47 3.97 3.38 -21.25
CA PRO A 47 3.01 3.98 -22.16
C PRO A 47 1.95 2.94 -22.48
N ALA A 48 0.68 3.35 -22.40
CA ALA A 48 -0.46 2.55 -22.84
C ALA A 48 -0.06 1.87 -24.15
N PRO A 49 -0.31 0.55 -24.33
CA PRO A 49 0.05 -0.12 -25.57
C PRO A 49 -0.58 0.69 -26.70
N VAL A 50 0.27 1.32 -27.50
CA VAL A 50 -0.18 2.01 -28.70
C VAL A 50 -0.71 0.91 -29.59
N GLU A 51 -2.03 0.74 -29.59
CA GLU A 51 -2.70 -0.10 -30.59
C GLU A 51 -2.23 0.42 -31.96
N PRO A 52 -1.60 -0.43 -32.80
CA PRO A 52 -1.32 -0.02 -34.16
C PRO A 52 -2.66 0.19 -34.87
N LEU A 53 -2.99 1.45 -35.14
CA LEU A 53 -4.07 1.84 -36.04
C LEU A 53 -3.56 1.70 -37.49
N PRO A 54 -4.47 1.44 -38.44
CA PRO A 54 -4.66 0.18 -39.18
C PRO A 54 -3.51 -0.27 -40.11
#